data_AF-A0A3A9VQP2-F1
#
_entry.id   AF-A0A3A9VQP2-F1
#
_cell.length_a   1.000
_cell.length_b   1.000
_cell.length_c   1.000
_cell.angle_alpha   90.00
_cell.angle_beta   90.00
_cell.angle_gamma   90.00
#
_symmetry.space_group_name_H-M   'P 1'
#
loop_
_entity.id
_entity.type
_entity.pdbx_description
1 polymer ?
#
loop_
_entity_poly.entity_id
_entity_poly.type
_entity_poly.pdbx_seq_one_letter_code
_entity_poly.pdbx_strand_id
1 'polypeptide(L)'
;MQLVLDPKNFPKFQLSTSQDIILFLIKNELLHIKFVNQLHTIGFDTSAFTIELGTMILSLMGFKNRNDSLWDWYHTTLDSYAAKIDIENQNSINEVVFDFYVILQVKLETEKKSV
;
A
#
# COMPACT_ATOMS: atom_id res chain seq x y z
N MET A 1 -4.37 -23.76 -11.59
CA MET A 1 -5.50 -23.08 -10.90
C MET A 1 -5.66 -21.72 -11.54
N GLN A 2 -6.76 -21.47 -12.24
CA GLN A 2 -7.09 -20.14 -12.78
C GLN A 2 -7.96 -19.42 -11.76
N LEU A 3 -7.50 -18.27 -11.28
CA LEU A 3 -8.27 -17.39 -10.41
C LEU A 3 -9.16 -16.52 -11.29
N VAL A 4 -10.47 -16.76 -11.25
CA VAL A 4 -11.48 -15.86 -11.79
C VAL A 4 -11.86 -14.90 -10.65
N LEU A 5 -11.55 -13.62 -10.80
CA LEU A 5 -11.87 -12.57 -9.83
C LEU A 5 -13.18 -11.89 -10.26
N ASP A 6 -14.25 -12.10 -9.49
CA ASP A 6 -15.52 -11.41 -9.63
C ASP A 6 -15.52 -10.16 -8.71
N PRO A 7 -15.61 -8.94 -9.24
CA PRO A 7 -15.48 -7.69 -8.47
C PRO A 7 -16.64 -7.43 -7.47
N LYS A 8 -17.64 -8.31 -7.38
CA LYS A 8 -18.81 -8.12 -6.50
C LYS A 8 -18.65 -8.65 -5.07
N ASN A 9 -17.56 -9.35 -4.74
CA ASN A 9 -17.33 -9.92 -3.42
C ASN A 9 -16.01 -9.44 -2.81
N PHE A 10 -15.93 -8.16 -2.45
CA PHE A 10 -14.84 -7.68 -1.59
C PHE A 10 -14.97 -8.32 -0.19
N PRO A 11 -13.95 -9.02 0.32
CA PRO A 11 -14.03 -9.66 1.62
C PRO A 11 -14.03 -8.59 2.72
N LYS A 12 -14.99 -8.69 3.64
CA LYS A 12 -14.85 -8.08 4.97
C LYS A 12 -13.61 -8.71 5.59
N PHE A 13 -12.55 -7.94 5.84
CA PHE A 13 -11.29 -8.42 6.38
C PHE A 13 -11.51 -9.26 7.65
N GLN A 14 -11.52 -10.59 7.52
CA GLN A 14 -11.49 -11.54 8.63
C GLN A 14 -10.02 -11.92 8.81
N LEU A 15 -9.38 -11.36 9.84
CA LEU A 15 -7.94 -11.43 10.15
C LEU A 15 -7.41 -12.86 10.41
N SER A 16 -7.43 -13.72 9.40
CA SER A 16 -7.00 -15.12 9.49
C SER A 16 -5.84 -15.47 8.54
N THR A 17 -5.50 -14.61 7.58
CA THR A 17 -4.33 -14.80 6.70
C THR A 17 -3.42 -13.58 6.69
N SER A 18 -2.10 -13.79 6.53
CA SER A 18 -1.10 -12.71 6.47
C SER A 18 -1.41 -11.66 5.39
N GLN A 19 -2.13 -12.05 4.34
CA GLN A 19 -2.59 -11.18 3.27
C GLN A 19 -3.60 -10.13 3.76
N ASP A 20 -4.54 -10.51 4.63
CA ASP A 20 -5.52 -9.57 5.19
C ASP A 20 -4.83 -8.48 6.02
N ILE A 21 -3.80 -8.86 6.78
CA ILE A 21 -3.00 -7.91 7.57
C ILE A 21 -2.24 -6.97 6.63
N ILE A 22 -1.59 -7.49 5.58
CA ILE A 22 -0.87 -6.66 4.60
C ILE A 22 -1.81 -5.65 3.94
N LEU A 23 -2.97 -6.10 3.47
CA LEU A 23 -3.97 -5.22 2.84
C LEU A 23 -4.50 -4.17 3.82
N PHE A 24 -4.72 -4.54 5.08
CA PHE A 24 -5.09 -3.59 6.13
C PHE A 24 -4.01 -2.53 6.34
N LEU A 25 -2.74 -2.93 6.44
CA LEU A 25 -1.63 -1.99 6.63
C LEU A 25 -1.47 -1.05 5.45
N ILE A 26 -1.51 -1.60 4.22
CA ILE A 26 -1.47 -0.81 2.98
C ILE A 26 -2.60 0.22 2.97
N LYS A 27 -3.83 -0.19 3.32
CA LYS A 27 -4.97 0.72 3.39
C LYS A 27 -4.72 1.88 4.34
N ASN A 28 -4.23 1.60 5.54
CA ASN A 28 -3.98 2.66 6.53
C ASN A 28 -2.84 3.58 6.10
N GLU A 29 -1.77 3.06 5.52
CA GLU A 29 -0.66 3.88 5.06
C GLU A 29 -1.06 4.79 3.89
N LEU A 30 -1.78 4.25 2.90
CA LEU A 30 -2.30 5.01 1.77
C LEU A 30 -3.26 6.13 2.20
N LEU A 31 -4.17 5.84 3.14
CA LEU A 31 -5.09 6.84 3.70
C LEU A 31 -4.34 7.90 4.51
N HIS A 32 -3.34 7.49 5.28
CA HIS A 32 -2.49 8.40 6.06
C HIS A 32 -1.76 9.38 5.14
N ILE A 33 -1.08 8.89 4.11
CA ILE A 33 -0.38 9.72 3.11
C ILE A 33 -1.37 10.68 2.44
N LYS A 34 -2.54 10.18 2.00
CA LYS A 34 -3.57 11.03 1.37
C LYS A 34 -4.00 12.17 2.30
N PHE A 35 -4.27 11.85 3.56
CA PHE A 35 -4.68 12.82 4.57
C PHE A 35 -3.59 13.87 4.84
N VAL A 36 -2.36 13.41 5.05
CA VAL A 36 -1.21 14.28 5.27
C VAL A 36 -0.98 15.20 4.07
N ASN A 37 -1.05 14.68 2.85
CA ASN A 37 -0.92 15.48 1.64
C ASN A 37 -2.02 16.54 1.53
N GLN A 38 -3.25 16.23 1.91
CA GLN A 38 -4.34 17.23 1.96
C GLN A 38 -4.06 18.33 3.00
N LEU A 39 -3.60 17.98 4.21
CA LEU A 39 -3.21 18.96 5.22
C LEU A 39 -2.08 19.87 4.73
N HIS A 40 -1.09 19.29 4.05
CA HIS A 40 0.01 20.05 3.48
C HIS A 40 -0.50 21.06 2.43
N THR A 41 -1.43 20.66 1.55
CA THR A 41 -1.96 21.56 0.50
C THR A 41 -2.73 22.77 1.05
N ILE A 42 -3.24 22.70 2.28
CA ILE A 42 -3.94 23.82 2.94
C ILE A 42 -3.03 24.59 3.91
N GLY A 43 -1.72 24.32 3.90
CA GLY A 43 -0.69 25.11 4.60
C GLY A 43 -0.29 24.60 5.99
N PHE A 44 -0.70 23.39 6.40
CA PHE A 44 -0.17 22.81 7.64
C PHE A 44 1.25 22.27 7.42
N ASP A 45 2.10 22.45 8.44
CA ASP A 45 3.37 21.74 8.53
C ASP A 45 3.11 20.28 8.90
N THR A 46 3.41 19.41 7.96
CA THR A 46 3.17 17.97 8.07
C THR A 46 4.42 17.16 8.41
N SER A 47 5.56 17.82 8.63
CA SER A 47 6.86 17.17 8.88
C SER A 47 6.86 16.23 10.09
N ALA A 48 5.98 16.48 11.07
CA ALA A 48 5.81 15.65 12.27
C ALA A 48 4.79 14.50 12.12
N PHE A 49 4.08 14.41 11.00
CA PHE A 49 2.96 13.47 10.79
C PHE A 49 3.34 12.29 9.90
N THR A 50 4.45 11.62 10.18
CA THR A 50 4.86 10.41 9.46
C THR A 50 4.54 9.16 10.27
N ILE A 51 3.50 8.42 9.86
CA ILE A 51 3.33 7.02 10.24
C ILE A 51 3.99 6.21 9.13
N GLU A 52 5.05 5.48 9.48
CA GLU A 52 5.78 4.63 8.55
C GLU A 52 5.41 3.17 8.79
N LEU A 53 4.55 2.60 7.92
CA LEU A 53 4.11 1.21 7.99
C LEU A 53 4.82 0.32 6.96
N GLY A 54 5.50 0.92 5.99
CA GLY A 54 6.23 0.25 4.91
C GLY A 54 7.21 -0.80 5.42
N THR A 55 7.89 -0.54 6.54
CA THR A 55 8.81 -1.53 7.13
C THR A 55 8.07 -2.83 7.49
N MET A 56 6.87 -2.73 8.06
CA MET A 56 6.06 -3.88 8.44
C MET A 56 5.45 -4.56 7.22
N ILE A 57 4.93 -3.79 6.26
CA ILE A 57 4.39 -4.28 5.00
C ILE A 57 5.44 -5.09 4.23
N LEU A 58 6.61 -4.50 3.98
CA LEU A 58 7.71 -5.15 3.26
C LEU A 58 8.21 -6.40 3.99
N SER A 59 8.21 -6.39 5.34
CA SER A 59 8.55 -7.58 6.14
C SER A 59 7.56 -8.72 5.94
N LEU A 60 6.26 -8.44 6.08
CA LEU A 60 5.20 -9.44 5.94
C LEU A 60 5.12 -10.00 4.52
N MET A 61 5.47 -9.20 3.52
CA MET A 61 5.57 -9.62 2.12
C MET A 61 6.83 -10.45 1.82
N GLY A 62 7.85 -10.40 2.66
CA GLY A 62 9.08 -11.19 2.52
C GLY A 62 10.22 -10.51 1.78
N PHE A 63 10.24 -9.17 1.71
CA PHE A 63 11.41 -8.42 1.21
C PHE A 63 12.57 -8.57 2.20
N LYS A 64 13.65 -9.23 1.73
CA LYS A 64 14.85 -9.50 2.53
C LYS A 64 15.88 -8.39 2.49
N ASN A 65 16.07 -7.77 1.32
CA ASN A 65 16.99 -6.66 1.14
C ASN A 65 16.19 -5.37 0.96
N ARG A 66 16.41 -4.38 1.83
CA ARG A 66 15.71 -3.08 1.83
C ARG A 66 16.72 -1.96 1.72
N ASN A 67 17.35 -1.91 0.55
CA ASN A 67 18.28 -0.84 0.20
C ASN A 67 17.53 0.46 -0.07
N ASP A 68 18.27 1.56 -0.16
CA ASP A 68 17.71 2.89 -0.40
C ASP A 68 16.90 2.95 -1.70
N SER A 69 17.34 2.23 -2.74
CA SER A 69 16.60 2.17 -4.02
C SER A 69 15.22 1.54 -3.89
N LEU A 70 15.05 0.51 -3.04
CA LEU A 70 13.73 -0.07 -2.75
C LEU A 70 12.85 0.94 -2.02
N TRP A 71 13.41 1.67 -1.06
CA TRP A 71 12.67 2.68 -0.31
C TRP A 71 12.25 3.88 -1.16
N ASP A 72 13.15 4.41 -1.98
CA ASP A 72 12.84 5.47 -2.94
C ASP A 72 11.70 5.05 -3.88
N TRP A 73 11.79 3.83 -4.41
CA TRP A 73 10.73 3.25 -5.23
C TRP A 73 9.43 3.09 -4.45
N TYR A 74 9.50 2.59 -3.21
CA TYR A 74 8.34 2.36 -2.36
C TYR A 74 7.59 3.66 -2.10
N HIS A 75 8.27 4.70 -1.60
CA HIS A 75 7.65 5.97 -1.27
C HIS A 75 7.12 6.69 -2.51
N THR A 76 7.87 6.68 -3.61
CA THR A 76 7.38 7.26 -4.88
C THR A 76 6.12 6.55 -5.39
N THR A 77 6.08 5.22 -5.28
CA THR A 77 4.91 4.44 -5.69
C THR A 77 3.75 4.67 -4.73
N LEU A 78 4.00 4.71 -3.43
CA LEU A 78 3.01 4.95 -2.38
C LEU A 78 2.32 6.31 -2.59
N ASP A 79 3.08 7.38 -2.83
CA ASP A 79 2.54 8.72 -3.10
C ASP A 79 1.66 8.73 -4.37
N SER A 80 2.12 8.08 -5.44
CA SER A 80 1.37 7.96 -6.69
C SER A 80 0.03 7.23 -6.50
N TYR A 81 0.00 6.20 -5.66
CA TYR A 81 -1.23 5.48 -5.34
C TYR A 81 -2.13 6.23 -4.36
N ALA A 82 -1.54 6.90 -3.37
CA ALA A 82 -2.29 7.73 -2.43
C ALA A 82 -3.03 8.87 -3.15
N ALA A 83 -2.42 9.47 -4.19
CA ALA A 83 -3.06 10.49 -5.01
C ALA A 83 -4.36 10.01 -5.68
N LYS A 84 -4.46 8.73 -6.02
CA LYS A 84 -5.64 8.11 -6.67
C LYS A 84 -6.81 7.86 -5.72
N ILE A 85 -6.59 7.94 -4.40
CA ILE A 85 -7.65 7.69 -3.42
C ILE A 85 -8.71 8.78 -3.50
N ASP A 86 -9.95 8.34 -3.70
CA ASP A 86 -11.17 9.06 -3.38
C ASP A 86 -11.67 8.64 -1.99
N ILE A 87 -11.61 9.55 -1.02
CA ILE A 87 -11.95 9.29 0.39
C ILE A 87 -13.45 9.02 0.55
N GLU A 88 -14.29 9.54 -0.35
CA GLU A 88 -15.74 9.39 -0.29
C GLU A 88 -16.21 8.03 -0.83
N ASN A 89 -15.34 7.33 -1.57
CA ASN A 89 -15.66 6.08 -2.25
C ASN A 89 -14.86 4.88 -1.68
N GLN A 90 -15.48 4.16 -0.75
CA GLN A 90 -14.88 2.97 -0.12
C GLN A 90 -14.49 1.86 -1.10
N ASN A 91 -15.25 1.68 -2.19
CA ASN A 91 -14.91 0.66 -3.19
C ASN A 91 -13.65 1.06 -3.95
N SER A 92 -13.54 2.34 -4.36
CA SER A 92 -12.34 2.88 -4.99
C SER A 92 -11.11 2.77 -4.10
N ILE A 93 -11.24 3.01 -2.79
CA ILE A 93 -10.14 2.80 -1.83
C ILE A 93 -9.66 1.34 -1.88
N ASN A 94 -10.58 0.38 -1.80
CA ASN A 94 -10.21 -1.04 -1.76
C ASN A 94 -9.58 -1.50 -3.08
N GLU A 95 -10.01 -0.96 -4.22
CA GLU A 95 -9.39 -1.21 -5.54
C GLU A 95 -7.95 -0.69 -5.56
N VAL A 96 -7.71 0.56 -5.16
CA VAL A 96 -6.35 1.16 -5.10
C VAL A 96 -5.44 0.39 -4.15
N VAL A 97 -5.95 -0.05 -2.99
CA VAL A 97 -5.22 -0.89 -2.03
C VAL A 97 -4.80 -2.21 -2.65
N PHE A 98 -5.72 -2.87 -3.35
CA PHE A 98 -5.44 -4.14 -4.00
C PHE A 98 -4.42 -3.98 -5.14
N ASP A 99 -4.56 -2.94 -5.96
CA ASP A 99 -3.62 -2.65 -7.03
C ASP A 99 -2.22 -2.37 -6.50
N PHE A 100 -2.09 -1.62 -5.40
CA PHE A 100 -0.81 -1.37 -4.75
C PHE A 100 -0.19 -2.67 -4.23
N TYR A 101 -0.98 -3.54 -3.59
CA TYR A 101 -0.53 -4.87 -3.17
C TYR A 101 -0.01 -5.71 -4.34
N VAL A 102 -0.69 -5.70 -5.48
CA VAL A 102 -0.24 -6.41 -6.70
C VAL A 102 1.09 -5.86 -7.20
N ILE A 103 1.28 -4.54 -7.21
CA ILE A 103 2.56 -3.92 -7.59
C ILE A 103 3.69 -4.31 -6.64
N LEU A 104 3.44 -4.36 -5.33
CA LEU A 104 4.43 -4.84 -4.36
C LEU A 104 4.80 -6.31 -4.61
N GLN A 105 3.84 -7.17 -4.96
CA GLN A 105 4.12 -8.56 -5.33
C GLN A 105 5.00 -8.66 -6.59
N VAL A 106 4.69 -7.87 -7.63
CA VAL A 106 5.51 -7.83 -8.86
C VAL A 106 6.94 -7.36 -8.56
N LYS A 107 7.10 -6.34 -7.71
CA LYS A 107 8.40 -5.85 -7.28
C LYS A 107 9.17 -6.93 -6.52
N LEU A 108 8.54 -7.61 -5.57
CA LEU A 108 9.15 -8.69 -4.80
C LEU A 108 9.71 -9.80 -5.72
N GLU A 109 8.95 -10.21 -6.72
CA GLU A 109 9.39 -11.23 -7.68
C GLU A 109 10.54 -10.75 -8.58
N THR A 110 10.63 -9.45 -8.83
CA THR A 110 11.75 -8.84 -9.58
C THR A 110 13.03 -8.79 -8.73
N GLU A 111 12.90 -8.46 -7.45
CA GLU A 111 14.02 -8.47 -6.50
C GLU A 111 14.57 -9.88 -6.28
N LYS A 112 13.70 -10.90 -6.22
CA LYS A 112 14.13 -12.30 -6.10
C LYS A 112 14.92 -12.81 -7.30
N LYS A 113 14.66 -12.29 -8.50
CA LYS A 113 15.36 -12.67 -9.74
C LYS A 113 16.70 -11.96 -9.93
N SER A 114 16.92 -10.87 -9.20
CA SER A 114 18.14 -10.05 -9.28
C SER A 114 19.23 -10.51 -8.29
N VAL A 115 18.96 -11.57 -7.53
CA VAL A 115 19.89 -12.19 -6.54
C VAL A 115 20.43 -13.50 -7.07
#